data_AF-A0A3P0NCJ2-F1
#
_entry.id   AF-A0A3P0NCJ2-F1
#
_cell.length_a   1.000
_cell.length_b   1.000
_cell.length_c   1.000
_cell.angle_alpha   90.00
_cell.angle_beta   90.00
_cell.angle_gamma   90.00
#
_symmetry.space_group_name_H-M   'P 1'
#
loop_
_entity.id
_entity.type
_entity.pdbx_description
1 polymer ?
#
loop_
_entity_poly.entity_id
_entity_poly.type
_entity_poly.pdbx_seq_one_letter_code
_entity_poly.pdbx_strand_id
1 'polypeptide(L)'
;MLAWIGAIAIVALFGLIITKRLSPLVALIVVPVAASLAAGFGLSTGKFIVHGVQNIGPIAGMFVFAILFFGILTDAGMLDPIIACVLRVIGCHPPRIVMGSALLALLIHLDGSGAVTFLVTLPAMMPLYTRLGMDRRILACVASMAAGVNFLPWVGPMLRASAALHIPGSAIFTPMLPVQIVGLVFVFGTAYVLGVREAKRLGLDRAGAASLAIAPRELTDAERALRRPARFRINLVLTLVVLGTLVSGIVDPMVMFMLGTVAALVINYPDVQAQRERIDAHAKAALMMASVLLAAGAFTGIMSGTGMLKAMAEVVVAHVPVEHARHMPFVLGLLSMPLSLLFDPDSFYFGVLPVLAESAKLLGVPPIQMAQAALLGQMTTGFPVSPLTPATFLIVGLTGVELAEHQKFTIPFLFAATVLMVFAAVATGVFPL
;
A
#
# COMPACT_ATOMS: atom_id res chain seq x y z
N MET A 1 -1.45 31.25 18.33
CA MET A 1 -2.50 30.41 18.95
C MET A 1 -2.83 29.19 18.10
N LEU A 2 -3.29 29.35 16.85
CA LEU A 2 -3.68 28.23 15.98
C LEU A 2 -2.57 27.18 15.74
N ALA A 3 -1.31 27.62 15.56
CA ALA A 3 -0.18 26.71 15.41
C ALA A 3 -0.02 25.76 16.61
N TRP A 4 -0.16 26.28 17.84
CA TRP A 4 -0.10 25.48 19.06
C TRP A 4 -1.27 24.52 19.19
N ILE A 5 -2.49 24.98 18.90
CA ILE A 5 -3.69 24.13 18.93
C ILE A 5 -3.55 23.00 17.90
N GLY A 6 -3.12 23.32 16.69
CA GLY A 6 -2.86 22.31 15.64
C GLY A 6 -1.77 21.33 16.05
N ALA A 7 -0.66 21.79 16.61
CA ALA A 7 0.43 20.94 17.05
C ALA A 7 -0.02 20.00 18.19
N ILE A 8 -0.76 20.52 19.17
CA ILE A 8 -1.35 19.71 20.25
C ILE A 8 -2.35 18.70 19.67
N ALA A 9 -3.17 19.09 18.71
CA ALA A 9 -4.11 18.19 18.04
C ALA A 9 -3.36 17.04 17.35
N ILE A 10 -2.27 17.33 16.64
CA ILE A 10 -1.45 16.33 15.98
C ILE A 10 -0.79 15.39 16.99
N VAL A 11 -0.17 15.93 18.05
CA VAL A 11 0.45 15.13 19.12
C VAL A 11 -0.60 14.28 19.84
N ALA A 12 -1.79 14.82 20.09
CA ALA A 12 -2.89 14.08 20.68
C ALA A 12 -3.39 12.95 19.76
N LEU A 13 -3.56 13.23 18.46
CA LEU A 13 -3.92 12.24 17.45
C LEU A 13 -2.93 11.07 17.48
N PHE A 14 -1.63 11.35 17.38
CA PHE A 14 -0.58 10.34 17.43
C PHE A 14 -0.59 9.58 18.76
N GLY A 15 -0.59 10.30 19.88
CA GLY A 15 -0.55 9.71 21.21
C GLY A 15 -1.73 8.76 21.44
N LEU A 16 -2.94 9.14 21.04
CA LEU A 16 -4.15 8.33 21.22
C LEU A 16 -4.16 7.07 20.34
N ILE A 17 -3.65 7.16 19.10
CA ILE A 17 -3.58 6.01 18.18
C ILE A 17 -2.47 5.04 18.61
N ILE A 18 -1.25 5.54 18.85
CA ILE A 18 -0.09 4.70 19.22
C ILE A 18 -0.32 4.00 20.56
N THR A 19 -0.91 4.69 21.55
CA THR A 19 -1.26 4.08 22.84
C THR A 19 -2.49 3.17 22.78
N LYS A 20 -3.10 3.01 21.59
CA LYS A 20 -4.31 2.20 21.35
C LYS A 20 -5.49 2.61 22.24
N ARG A 21 -5.54 3.86 22.70
CA ARG A 21 -6.66 4.39 23.48
C ARG A 21 -7.88 4.67 22.63
N LEU A 22 -7.66 5.06 21.36
CA LEU A 22 -8.70 5.25 20.36
C LEU A 22 -8.34 4.53 19.06
N SER A 23 -9.35 4.13 18.29
CA SER A 23 -9.14 3.72 16.91
C SER A 23 -8.84 4.93 16.02
N PRO A 24 -8.14 4.75 14.88
CA PRO A 24 -7.85 5.84 13.95
C PRO A 24 -9.09 6.62 13.52
N LEU A 25 -10.19 5.91 13.22
CA LEU A 25 -11.47 6.52 12.86
C LEU A 25 -11.97 7.49 13.94
N VAL A 26 -11.97 7.07 15.21
CA VAL A 26 -12.46 7.90 16.31
C VAL A 26 -11.52 9.09 16.55
N ALA A 27 -10.21 8.84 16.51
CA ALA A 27 -9.20 9.87 16.73
C ALA A 27 -9.25 10.96 15.63
N LEU A 28 -9.37 10.56 14.36
CA LEU A 28 -9.48 11.46 13.21
C LEU A 28 -10.75 12.33 13.23
N ILE A 29 -11.77 11.99 13.99
CA ILE A 29 -12.97 12.81 14.15
C ILE A 29 -12.88 13.67 15.41
N VAL A 30 -12.67 13.04 16.57
CA VAL A 30 -12.79 13.70 17.87
C VAL A 30 -11.71 14.76 18.07
N VAL A 31 -10.46 14.44 17.70
CA VAL A 31 -9.31 15.32 17.93
C VAL A 31 -9.43 16.65 17.17
N PRO A 32 -9.65 16.68 15.84
CA PRO A 32 -9.78 17.94 15.12
C PRO A 32 -11.05 18.69 15.51
N VAL A 33 -12.15 17.99 15.83
CA VAL A 33 -13.37 18.66 16.34
C VAL A 33 -13.08 19.39 17.64
N ALA A 34 -12.45 18.72 18.61
CA ALA A 34 -12.06 19.34 19.87
C ALA A 34 -11.12 20.53 19.66
N ALA A 35 -10.14 20.40 18.75
CA ALA A 35 -9.22 21.47 18.41
C ALA A 35 -9.94 22.69 17.78
N SER A 36 -10.86 22.45 16.85
CA SER A 36 -11.66 23.50 16.19
C SER A 36 -12.54 24.25 17.18
N LEU A 37 -13.18 23.52 18.09
CA LEU A 37 -13.99 24.11 19.16
C LEU A 37 -13.13 24.93 20.13
N ALA A 38 -11.98 24.40 20.55
CA ALA A 38 -11.04 25.10 21.41
C ALA A 38 -10.45 26.36 20.74
N ALA A 39 -10.33 26.38 19.42
CA ALA A 39 -9.91 27.53 18.64
C ALA A 39 -11.03 28.57 18.39
N GLY A 40 -12.25 28.34 18.90
CA GLY A 40 -13.34 29.30 18.85
C GLY A 40 -14.21 29.25 17.58
N PHE A 41 -14.07 28.23 16.73
CA PHE A 41 -14.85 28.15 15.48
C PHE A 41 -16.30 27.69 15.67
N GLY A 42 -16.65 27.15 16.84
CA GLY A 42 -18.02 26.77 17.20
C GLY A 42 -18.70 25.88 16.14
N LEU A 43 -19.92 26.27 15.74
CA LEU A 43 -20.73 25.52 14.76
C LEU A 43 -20.15 25.52 13.33
N SER A 44 -19.23 26.45 13.00
CA SER A 44 -18.55 26.45 11.70
C SER A 44 -17.72 25.18 11.46
N THR A 45 -17.34 24.48 12.54
CA THR A 45 -16.68 23.16 12.49
C THR A 45 -17.44 22.17 11.59
N GLY A 46 -18.78 22.18 11.63
CA GLY A 46 -19.61 21.31 10.79
C GLY A 46 -19.42 21.57 9.30
N LYS A 47 -19.24 22.84 8.88
CA LYS A 47 -18.99 23.19 7.48
C LYS A 47 -17.64 22.68 7.00
N PHE A 48 -16.61 22.79 7.84
CA PHE A 48 -15.28 22.27 7.53
C PHE A 48 -15.28 20.75 7.36
N ILE A 49 -16.03 20.03 8.21
CA ILE A 49 -16.22 18.58 8.09
C ILE A 49 -16.88 18.23 6.76
N VAL A 50 -18.03 18.83 6.46
CA VAL A 50 -18.79 18.53 5.23
C VAL A 50 -17.94 18.78 3.99
N HIS A 51 -17.25 19.92 3.94
CA HIS A 51 -16.37 20.26 2.82
C HIS A 51 -15.22 19.25 2.67
N GLY A 52 -14.56 18.87 3.77
CA GLY A 52 -13.51 17.87 3.74
C GLY A 52 -14.00 16.50 3.28
N VAL A 53 -15.15 16.04 3.80
CA VAL A 53 -15.77 14.77 3.40
C VAL A 53 -16.14 14.77 1.91
N GLN A 54 -16.69 15.87 1.39
CA GLN A 54 -17.03 15.99 -0.03
C GLN A 54 -15.80 15.83 -0.93
N ASN A 55 -14.66 16.40 -0.55
CA ASN A 55 -13.44 16.30 -1.36
C ASN A 55 -12.81 14.89 -1.34
N ILE A 56 -13.03 14.11 -0.28
CA ILE A 56 -12.52 12.73 -0.18
C ILE A 56 -13.51 11.69 -0.73
N GLY A 57 -14.78 12.06 -0.90
CA GLY A 57 -15.84 11.17 -1.38
C GLY A 57 -15.44 10.31 -2.58
N PRO A 58 -14.90 10.88 -3.67
CA PRO A 58 -14.46 10.11 -4.84
C PRO A 58 -13.37 9.08 -4.52
N ILE A 59 -12.39 9.43 -3.67
CA ILE A 59 -11.29 8.55 -3.27
C ILE A 59 -11.81 7.39 -2.41
N ALA A 60 -12.71 7.68 -1.47
CA ALA A 60 -13.36 6.66 -0.66
C ALA A 60 -14.22 5.70 -1.52
N GLY A 61 -14.98 6.25 -2.47
CA GLY A 61 -15.76 5.48 -3.42
C GLY A 61 -14.90 4.56 -4.28
N MET A 62 -13.82 5.09 -4.87
CA MET A 62 -12.84 4.29 -5.62
C MET A 62 -12.34 3.12 -4.79
N PHE A 63 -12.00 3.36 -3.52
CA PHE A 63 -11.44 2.31 -2.68
C PHE A 63 -12.42 1.17 -2.38
N VAL A 64 -13.67 1.52 -2.08
CA VAL A 64 -14.75 0.53 -1.88
C VAL A 64 -14.87 -0.36 -3.11
N PHE A 65 -14.99 0.23 -4.29
CA PHE A 65 -15.16 -0.54 -5.51
C PHE A 65 -13.90 -1.28 -5.95
N ALA A 66 -12.70 -0.77 -5.65
CA ALA A 66 -11.46 -1.50 -5.88
C ALA A 66 -11.39 -2.77 -5.03
N ILE A 67 -11.71 -2.67 -3.73
CA ILE A 67 -11.78 -3.85 -2.84
C ILE A 67 -12.80 -4.86 -3.35
N LEU A 68 -14.00 -4.40 -3.69
CA LEU A 68 -15.04 -5.29 -4.21
C LEU A 68 -14.58 -5.96 -5.50
N PHE A 69 -14.10 -5.19 -6.48
CA PHE A 69 -13.64 -5.70 -7.77
C PHE A 69 -12.59 -6.80 -7.62
N PHE A 70 -11.49 -6.52 -6.92
CA PHE A 70 -10.43 -7.51 -6.74
C PHE A 70 -10.84 -8.67 -5.82
N GLY A 71 -11.67 -8.42 -4.81
CA GLY A 71 -12.23 -9.45 -3.95
C GLY A 71 -13.07 -10.45 -4.73
N ILE A 72 -13.97 -9.96 -5.60
CA ILE A 72 -14.82 -10.80 -6.47
C ILE A 72 -13.98 -11.61 -7.46
N LEU A 73 -12.96 -11.02 -8.07
CA LEU A 73 -12.07 -11.73 -8.99
C LEU A 73 -11.21 -12.77 -8.27
N THR A 74 -10.80 -12.47 -7.04
CA THR A 74 -10.09 -13.40 -6.16
C THR A 74 -11.00 -14.56 -5.80
N ASP A 75 -12.25 -14.33 -5.41
CA ASP A 75 -13.26 -15.37 -5.13
C ASP A 75 -13.51 -16.26 -6.35
N ALA A 76 -13.61 -15.65 -7.54
CA ALA A 76 -13.79 -16.34 -8.81
C ALA A 76 -12.57 -17.19 -9.23
N GLY A 77 -11.42 -17.06 -8.54
CA GLY A 77 -10.22 -17.86 -8.79
C GLY A 77 -9.37 -17.34 -9.94
N MET A 78 -9.40 -16.03 -10.23
CA MET A 78 -8.55 -15.43 -11.27
C MET A 78 -7.06 -15.68 -11.02
N LEU A 79 -6.65 -15.75 -9.74
CA LEU A 79 -5.26 -15.96 -9.34
C LEU A 79 -4.80 -17.41 -9.52
N ASP A 80 -5.70 -18.39 -9.54
CA ASP A 80 -5.33 -19.82 -9.49
C ASP A 80 -4.51 -20.25 -10.72
N PRO A 81 -4.89 -19.91 -11.98
CA PRO A 81 -4.08 -20.26 -13.16
C PRO A 81 -2.75 -19.51 -13.21
N ILE A 82 -2.67 -18.31 -12.63
CA ILE A 82 -1.45 -17.51 -12.54
C ILE A 82 -0.46 -18.21 -11.60
N ILE A 83 -0.92 -18.61 -10.41
CA ILE A 83 -0.14 -19.39 -9.44
C ILE A 83 0.35 -20.69 -10.10
N ALA A 84 -0.53 -21.44 -10.75
CA ALA A 84 -0.18 -22.70 -11.40
C ALA A 84 0.82 -22.52 -12.56
N CYS A 85 0.76 -21.40 -13.30
CA CYS A 85 1.73 -21.06 -14.33
C CYS A 85 3.11 -20.80 -13.71
N VAL A 86 3.15 -19.93 -12.70
CA VAL A 86 4.39 -19.56 -12.00
C VAL A 86 5.06 -20.80 -11.39
N LEU A 87 4.31 -21.64 -10.68
CA LEU A 87 4.83 -22.89 -10.09
C LEU A 87 5.36 -23.88 -11.13
N ARG A 88 4.74 -23.95 -12.33
CA ARG A 88 5.24 -24.81 -13.42
C ARG A 88 6.59 -24.36 -13.98
N VAL A 89 6.86 -23.06 -13.98
CA VAL A 89 8.09 -22.49 -14.58
C VAL A 89 9.27 -22.50 -13.59
N ILE A 90 8.99 -22.32 -12.30
CA ILE A 90 9.99 -22.14 -11.25
C ILE A 90 10.90 -23.38 -11.07
N GLY A 91 10.37 -24.58 -11.30
CA GLY A 91 11.12 -25.82 -11.09
C GLY A 91 11.67 -25.91 -9.66
N CYS A 92 12.89 -26.40 -9.51
CA CYS A 92 13.49 -26.68 -8.20
C CYS A 92 14.84 -25.98 -7.97
N HIS A 93 15.17 -24.98 -8.79
CA HIS A 93 16.42 -24.25 -8.67
C HIS A 93 16.23 -23.00 -7.81
N PRO A 94 16.97 -22.81 -6.71
CA PRO A 94 16.73 -21.72 -5.75
C PRO A 94 16.63 -20.31 -6.37
N PRO A 95 17.47 -19.87 -7.34
CA PRO A 95 17.27 -18.60 -8.06
C PRO A 95 15.91 -18.44 -8.71
N ARG A 96 15.41 -19.48 -9.38
CA ARG A 96 14.08 -19.45 -10.02
C ARG A 96 12.97 -19.42 -8.98
N ILE A 97 13.14 -20.14 -7.86
CA ILE A 97 12.18 -20.15 -6.75
C ILE A 97 12.06 -18.76 -6.14
N VAL A 98 13.18 -18.13 -5.80
CA VAL A 98 13.18 -16.81 -5.16
C VAL A 98 12.64 -15.74 -6.10
N MET A 99 13.05 -15.74 -7.38
CA MET A 99 12.47 -14.84 -8.39
C MET A 99 10.98 -15.09 -8.61
N GLY A 100 10.58 -16.36 -8.61
CA GLY A 100 9.20 -16.79 -8.73
C GLY A 100 8.32 -16.34 -7.56
N SER A 101 8.84 -16.39 -6.33
CA SER A 101 8.19 -15.85 -5.14
C SER A 101 7.95 -14.34 -5.27
N ALA A 102 8.95 -13.60 -5.76
CA ALA A 102 8.83 -12.16 -5.99
C ALA A 102 7.81 -11.85 -7.08
N LEU A 103 7.85 -12.57 -8.21
CA LEU A 103 6.89 -12.43 -9.30
C LEU A 103 5.46 -12.73 -8.83
N LEU A 104 5.28 -13.81 -8.08
CA LEU A 104 3.98 -14.20 -7.59
C LEU A 104 3.40 -13.15 -6.64
N ALA A 105 4.21 -12.66 -5.69
CA ALA A 105 3.82 -11.57 -4.80
C ALA A 105 3.43 -10.31 -5.59
N LEU A 106 4.23 -9.93 -6.60
CA LEU A 106 3.95 -8.76 -7.44
C LEU A 106 2.62 -8.89 -8.19
N LEU A 107 2.37 -10.04 -8.80
CA LEU A 107 1.15 -10.31 -9.57
C LEU A 107 -0.09 -10.33 -8.68
N ILE A 108 0.00 -10.89 -7.47
CA ILE A 108 -1.12 -10.89 -6.53
C ILE A 108 -1.34 -9.49 -5.99
N HIS A 109 -0.27 -8.75 -5.65
CA HIS A 109 -0.37 -7.37 -5.14
C HIS A 109 -0.90 -6.35 -6.16
N LEU A 110 -1.17 -6.75 -7.41
CA LEU A 110 -1.94 -5.92 -8.34
C LEU A 110 -3.33 -5.56 -7.77
N ASP A 111 -3.85 -6.35 -6.84
CA ASP A 111 -5.06 -6.02 -6.08
C ASP A 111 -4.89 -4.89 -5.04
N GLY A 112 -3.65 -4.49 -4.75
CA GLY A 112 -3.28 -3.49 -3.76
C GLY A 112 -3.43 -3.96 -2.30
N SER A 113 -3.68 -5.25 -2.06
CA SER A 113 -3.88 -5.84 -0.74
C SER A 113 -2.67 -6.63 -0.27
N GLY A 114 -1.90 -6.05 0.64
CA GLY A 114 -0.79 -6.75 1.28
C GLY A 114 -1.22 -8.05 1.99
N ALA A 115 -2.41 -8.07 2.59
CA ALA A 115 -2.94 -9.25 3.27
C ALA A 115 -3.18 -10.41 2.29
N VAL A 116 -3.88 -10.16 1.17
CA VAL A 116 -4.14 -11.18 0.13
C VAL A 116 -2.82 -11.63 -0.50
N THR A 117 -1.92 -10.68 -0.78
CA THR A 117 -0.58 -10.95 -1.29
C THR A 117 0.14 -12.00 -0.46
N PHE A 118 0.19 -11.82 0.86
CA PHE A 118 0.90 -12.74 1.75
C PHE A 118 0.13 -14.04 2.01
N LEU A 119 -1.19 -13.99 2.19
CA LEU A 119 -2.05 -15.17 2.37
C LEU A 119 -2.02 -16.14 1.20
N VAL A 120 -1.80 -15.62 -0.01
CA VAL A 120 -1.72 -16.45 -1.23
C VAL A 120 -0.27 -16.82 -1.52
N THR A 121 0.66 -15.86 -1.55
CA THR A 121 2.04 -16.12 -1.99
C THR A 121 2.81 -16.98 -1.01
N LEU A 122 2.76 -16.67 0.29
CA LEU A 122 3.62 -17.34 1.26
C LEU A 122 3.26 -18.83 1.38
N PRO A 123 1.97 -19.23 1.55
CA PRO A 123 1.61 -20.64 1.58
C PRO A 123 1.84 -21.37 0.25
N ALA A 124 1.67 -20.69 -0.89
CA ALA A 124 1.93 -21.30 -2.20
C ALA A 124 3.41 -21.63 -2.40
N MET A 125 4.31 -20.77 -1.91
CA MET A 125 5.76 -20.95 -2.07
C MET A 125 6.40 -21.75 -0.91
N MET A 126 5.80 -21.77 0.28
CA MET A 126 6.38 -22.40 1.48
C MET A 126 6.78 -23.87 1.31
N PRO A 127 5.99 -24.75 0.64
CA PRO A 127 6.38 -26.14 0.45
C PRO A 127 7.70 -26.30 -0.30
N LEU A 128 8.01 -25.40 -1.24
CA LEU A 128 9.29 -25.39 -1.95
C LEU A 128 10.46 -25.06 -1.02
N TYR A 129 10.30 -24.00 -0.21
CA TYR A 129 11.33 -23.58 0.71
C TYR A 129 11.61 -24.66 1.77
N THR A 130 10.56 -25.30 2.28
CA THR A 130 10.70 -26.35 3.30
C THR A 130 11.32 -27.61 2.72
N ARG A 131 10.91 -28.08 1.54
CA ARG A 131 11.44 -29.31 0.92
C ARG A 131 12.91 -29.19 0.52
N LEU A 132 13.34 -28.03 0.02
CA LEU A 132 14.73 -27.78 -0.36
C LEU A 132 15.59 -27.28 0.80
N GLY A 133 15.03 -27.13 2.00
CA GLY A 133 15.74 -26.57 3.15
C GLY A 133 16.19 -25.12 2.95
N MET A 134 15.49 -24.36 2.10
CA MET A 134 15.77 -22.95 1.86
C MET A 134 15.35 -22.08 3.04
N ASP A 135 16.08 -20.99 3.25
CA ASP A 135 15.83 -20.01 4.28
C ASP A 135 14.50 -19.27 4.03
N ARG A 136 13.55 -19.45 4.96
CA ARG A 136 12.20 -18.85 4.89
C ARG A 136 12.24 -17.33 5.01
N ARG A 137 13.30 -16.75 5.58
CA ARG A 137 13.51 -15.29 5.62
C ARG A 137 13.66 -14.71 4.23
N ILE A 138 14.23 -15.47 3.28
CA ILE A 138 14.33 -15.05 1.88
C ILE A 138 12.92 -14.93 1.28
N LEU A 139 12.03 -15.88 1.52
CA LEU A 139 10.64 -15.82 1.05
C LEU A 139 9.91 -14.60 1.62
N ALA A 140 9.99 -14.41 2.94
CA ALA A 140 9.40 -13.26 3.62
C ALA A 140 9.93 -11.92 3.04
N CYS A 141 11.24 -11.84 2.83
CA CYS A 141 11.90 -10.65 2.31
C CYS A 141 11.50 -10.32 0.87
N VAL A 142 11.56 -11.28 -0.06
CA VAL A 142 11.26 -11.00 -1.48
C VAL A 142 9.79 -10.73 -1.72
N ALA A 143 8.89 -11.38 -0.97
CA ALA A 143 7.46 -11.06 -1.02
C ALA A 143 7.19 -9.65 -0.47
N SER A 144 7.86 -9.29 0.64
CA SER A 144 7.76 -7.94 1.23
C SER A 144 8.27 -6.86 0.28
N MET A 145 9.42 -7.10 -0.37
CA MET A 145 9.98 -6.19 -1.36
C MET A 145 9.05 -6.02 -2.56
N ALA A 146 8.55 -7.12 -3.13
CA ALA A 146 7.66 -7.09 -4.29
C ALA A 146 6.37 -6.32 -4.00
N ALA A 147 5.75 -6.53 -2.84
CA ALA A 147 4.58 -5.77 -2.42
C ALA A 147 4.94 -4.30 -2.15
N GLY A 148 6.09 -4.04 -1.51
CA GLY A 148 6.47 -2.70 -1.08
C GLY A 148 6.87 -1.74 -2.19
N VAL A 149 7.50 -2.23 -3.26
CA VAL A 149 7.79 -1.41 -4.46
C VAL A 149 6.59 -1.26 -5.39
N ASN A 150 5.50 -1.97 -5.13
CA ASN A 150 4.32 -1.98 -5.99
C ASN A 150 3.27 -0.93 -5.53
N PHE A 151 3.66 0.35 -5.48
CA PHE A 151 2.83 1.47 -5.00
C PHE A 151 1.79 1.97 -6.03
N LEU A 152 0.91 1.08 -6.50
CA LEU A 152 -0.12 1.37 -7.50
C LEU A 152 -1.13 2.47 -7.07
N PRO A 153 -1.85 3.11 -8.01
CA PRO A 153 -2.80 4.20 -7.72
C PRO A 153 -3.86 3.89 -6.64
N TRP A 154 -4.21 2.61 -6.49
CA TRP A 154 -5.25 2.13 -5.57
C TRP A 154 -4.69 1.44 -4.32
N VAL A 155 -3.37 1.43 -4.08
CA VAL A 155 -2.83 0.85 -2.84
C VAL A 155 -3.03 1.80 -1.65
N GLY A 156 -3.12 1.21 -0.45
CA GLY A 156 -3.41 1.95 0.78
C GLY A 156 -2.60 3.23 1.02
N PRO A 157 -1.26 3.25 0.86
CA PRO A 157 -0.45 4.46 1.04
C PRO A 157 -0.76 5.56 0.02
N MET A 158 -0.92 5.20 -1.26
CA MET A 158 -1.25 6.12 -2.34
C MET A 158 -2.57 6.84 -2.08
N LEU A 159 -3.56 6.10 -1.61
CA LEU A 159 -4.89 6.64 -1.32
C LEU A 159 -4.90 7.58 -0.13
N ARG A 160 -4.11 7.25 0.90
CA ARG A 160 -3.93 8.12 2.05
C ARG A 160 -3.21 9.41 1.67
N ALA A 161 -2.14 9.34 0.87
CA ALA A 161 -1.46 10.52 0.36
C ALA A 161 -2.41 11.39 -0.49
N SER A 162 -3.15 10.75 -1.40
CA SER A 162 -4.14 11.38 -2.27
C SER A 162 -5.22 12.08 -1.45
N ALA A 163 -5.77 11.41 -0.43
CA ALA A 163 -6.79 11.97 0.44
C ALA A 163 -6.23 13.10 1.32
N ALA A 164 -5.06 12.91 1.91
CA ALA A 164 -4.44 13.88 2.80
C ALA A 164 -4.16 15.22 2.11
N LEU A 165 -3.69 15.17 0.87
CA LEU A 165 -3.25 16.35 0.12
C LEU A 165 -4.27 16.84 -0.91
N HIS A 166 -5.38 16.13 -1.09
CA HIS A 166 -6.39 16.40 -2.11
C HIS A 166 -5.82 16.39 -3.54
N ILE A 167 -4.92 15.46 -3.82
CA ILE A 167 -4.27 15.29 -5.13
C ILE A 167 -4.70 13.95 -5.71
N PRO A 168 -5.21 13.87 -6.95
CA PRO A 168 -5.57 12.59 -7.56
C PRO A 168 -4.41 11.59 -7.55
N GLY A 169 -4.67 10.35 -7.14
CA GLY A 169 -3.63 9.30 -7.06
C GLY A 169 -2.92 9.03 -8.39
N SER A 170 -3.63 9.16 -9.52
CA SER A 170 -3.03 9.05 -10.86
C SER A 170 -2.01 10.15 -11.14
N ALA A 171 -2.26 11.39 -10.70
CA ALA A 171 -1.32 12.50 -10.87
C ALA A 171 -0.04 12.29 -10.04
N ILE A 172 -0.17 11.69 -8.85
CA ILE A 172 0.96 11.30 -8.01
C ILE A 172 1.76 10.17 -8.67
N PHE A 173 1.06 9.14 -9.18
CA PHE A 173 1.63 7.89 -9.65
C PHE A 173 2.29 7.97 -11.04
N THR A 174 1.67 8.63 -12.02
CA THR A 174 2.15 8.58 -13.42
C THR A 174 3.61 9.03 -13.58
N PRO A 175 4.08 10.13 -12.94
CA PRO A 175 5.50 10.51 -12.99
C PRO A 175 6.43 9.53 -12.27
N MET A 176 5.90 8.69 -11.39
CA MET A 176 6.65 7.71 -10.59
C MET A 176 6.85 6.37 -11.31
N LEU A 177 6.26 6.18 -12.50
CA LEU A 177 6.42 4.93 -13.26
C LEU A 177 7.88 4.54 -13.51
N PRO A 178 8.78 5.45 -13.95
CA PRO A 178 10.21 5.11 -14.10
C PRO A 178 10.85 4.70 -12.77
N VAL A 179 10.48 5.35 -11.67
CA VAL A 179 10.97 5.06 -10.32
C VAL A 179 10.53 3.67 -9.87
N GLN A 180 9.28 3.30 -10.14
CA GLN A 180 8.75 1.97 -9.86
C GLN A 180 9.50 0.90 -10.65
N ILE A 181 9.80 1.14 -11.93
CA ILE A 181 10.58 0.22 -12.76
C ILE A 181 11.97 -0.03 -12.14
N VAL A 182 12.64 1.02 -11.67
CA VAL A 182 13.92 0.87 -10.95
C VAL A 182 13.77 0.03 -9.69
N GLY A 183 12.71 0.27 -8.90
CA GLY A 183 12.37 -0.56 -7.74
C GLY A 183 12.17 -2.03 -8.11
N LEU A 184 11.42 -2.33 -9.17
CA LEU A 184 11.18 -3.69 -9.66
C LEU A 184 12.47 -4.38 -10.12
N VAL A 185 13.33 -3.67 -10.87
CA VAL A 185 14.65 -4.18 -11.27
C VAL A 185 15.48 -4.55 -10.04
N PHE A 186 15.46 -3.70 -9.00
CA PHE A 186 16.14 -3.99 -7.74
C PHE A 186 15.58 -5.22 -7.02
N VAL A 187 14.25 -5.38 -6.97
CA VAL A 187 13.61 -6.55 -6.35
C VAL A 187 14.02 -7.83 -7.06
N PHE A 188 13.94 -7.88 -8.40
CA PHE A 188 14.31 -9.08 -9.15
C PHE A 188 15.81 -9.35 -9.14
N GLY A 189 16.64 -8.30 -9.19
CA GLY A 189 18.09 -8.43 -9.04
C GLY A 189 18.48 -8.99 -7.68
N THR A 190 17.89 -8.47 -6.60
CA THR A 190 18.11 -8.95 -5.24
C THR A 190 17.59 -10.37 -5.05
N ALA A 191 16.41 -10.68 -5.58
CA ALA A 191 15.83 -12.02 -5.55
C ALA A 191 16.73 -13.05 -6.24
N TYR A 192 17.29 -12.70 -7.41
CA TYR A 192 18.26 -13.55 -8.10
C TYR A 192 19.53 -13.76 -7.27
N VAL A 193 20.12 -12.69 -6.73
CA VAL A 193 21.35 -12.78 -5.90
C VAL A 193 21.12 -13.63 -4.64
N LEU A 194 20.00 -13.42 -3.93
CA LEU A 194 19.64 -14.21 -2.76
C LEU A 194 19.44 -15.68 -3.13
N GLY A 195 18.76 -15.96 -4.24
CA GLY A 195 18.59 -17.33 -4.71
C GLY A 195 19.88 -18.00 -5.16
N VAL A 196 20.84 -17.28 -5.77
CA VAL A 196 22.16 -17.84 -6.13
C VAL A 196 22.99 -18.13 -4.88
N ARG A 197 22.98 -17.21 -3.90
CA ARG A 197 23.64 -17.43 -2.60
C ARG A 197 23.04 -18.65 -1.89
N GLU A 198 21.73 -18.81 -1.98
CA GLU A 198 21.03 -19.93 -1.37
C GLU A 198 21.30 -21.26 -2.07
N ALA A 199 21.39 -21.28 -3.41
CA ALA A 199 21.84 -22.45 -4.14
C ALA A 199 23.26 -22.86 -3.73
N LYS A 200 24.18 -21.89 -3.61
CA LYS A 200 25.55 -22.15 -3.15
C LYS A 200 25.60 -22.67 -1.71
N ARG A 201 24.79 -22.10 -0.81
CA ARG A 201 24.69 -22.56 0.60
C ARG A 201 24.22 -24.02 0.67
N LEU A 202 23.31 -24.41 -0.21
CA LEU A 202 22.71 -25.74 -0.25
C LEU A 202 23.50 -26.74 -1.11
N GLY A 203 24.54 -26.31 -1.83
CA GLY A 203 25.27 -27.15 -2.78
C GLY A 203 24.42 -27.60 -3.98
N LEU A 204 23.35 -26.86 -4.31
CA LEU A 204 22.39 -27.16 -5.38
C LEU A 204 22.81 -26.48 -6.70
N ASP A 205 23.98 -26.83 -7.22
CA ASP A 205 24.53 -26.29 -8.46
C ASP A 205 24.01 -27.06 -9.68
N ARG A 206 23.05 -26.48 -10.42
CA ARG A 206 22.45 -26.87 -11.75
C ARG A 206 22.08 -28.34 -12.02
N ALA A 207 22.54 -29.31 -11.23
CA ALA A 207 22.44 -30.74 -11.45
C ALA A 207 21.62 -31.36 -10.32
N GLY A 208 20.54 -32.03 -10.70
CA GLY A 208 19.81 -32.92 -9.79
C GLY A 208 18.65 -32.27 -9.05
N ALA A 209 17.67 -31.75 -9.79
CA ALA A 209 16.34 -31.70 -9.24
C ALA A 209 15.36 -32.41 -10.18
N ALA A 210 15.10 -33.66 -9.84
CA ALA A 210 14.00 -34.42 -10.39
C ALA A 210 12.70 -33.59 -10.27
N SER A 211 11.89 -33.64 -11.32
CA SER A 211 10.59 -32.95 -11.44
C SER A 211 9.75 -33.09 -10.17
N LEU A 212 9.83 -32.12 -9.27
CA LEU A 212 8.87 -31.98 -8.19
C LEU A 212 7.60 -31.42 -8.79
N ALA A 213 6.59 -32.28 -8.96
CA ALA A 213 5.23 -31.83 -9.15
C ALA A 213 4.80 -31.11 -7.87
N ILE A 214 4.76 -29.78 -7.92
CA ILE A 214 4.21 -28.97 -6.85
C ILE A 214 2.69 -29.00 -7.06
N ALA A 215 1.99 -29.70 -6.17
CA ALA A 215 0.54 -29.63 -6.16
C ALA A 215 0.14 -28.19 -5.76
N PRO A 216 -0.80 -27.56 -6.49
CA PRO A 216 -1.38 -26.29 -6.07
C PRO A 216 -1.98 -26.42 -4.66
N ARG A 217 -2.12 -25.30 -3.95
CA ARG A 217 -2.84 -25.27 -2.66
C ARG A 217 -4.19 -25.97 -2.80
N GLU A 218 -4.48 -26.93 -1.92
CA GLU A 218 -5.81 -27.53 -1.89
C GLU A 218 -6.83 -26.47 -1.48
N LEU A 219 -7.84 -26.27 -2.34
CA LEU A 219 -8.96 -25.38 -2.06
C LEU A 219 -9.93 -26.09 -1.12
N THR A 220 -10.45 -25.34 -0.14
CA THR A 220 -11.56 -25.78 0.71
C THR A 220 -12.84 -25.92 -0.11
N ASP A 221 -13.84 -26.66 0.38
CA ASP A 221 -15.11 -26.85 -0.34
C ASP A 221 -15.84 -25.52 -0.59
N ALA A 222 -15.78 -24.61 0.38
CA ALA A 222 -16.31 -23.26 0.24
C ALA A 222 -15.61 -22.48 -0.89
N GLU A 223 -14.28 -22.55 -0.98
CA GLU A 223 -13.53 -21.88 -2.05
C GLU A 223 -13.82 -22.50 -3.42
N ARG A 224 -13.91 -23.83 -3.50
CA ARG A 224 -14.28 -24.53 -4.74
C ARG A 224 -15.65 -24.12 -5.24
N ALA A 225 -16.63 -23.97 -4.34
CA ALA A 225 -17.98 -23.52 -4.69
C ALA A 225 -18.00 -22.09 -5.27
N LEU A 226 -17.04 -21.25 -4.88
CA LEU A 226 -16.91 -19.87 -5.36
C LEU A 226 -16.13 -19.76 -6.68
N ARG A 227 -15.18 -20.66 -6.94
CA ARG A 227 -14.34 -20.60 -8.13
C ARG A 227 -15.14 -20.69 -9.42
N ARG A 228 -14.69 -19.96 -10.44
CA ARG A 228 -15.23 -19.95 -11.80
C ARG A 228 -14.09 -20.14 -12.81
N PRO A 229 -13.43 -21.32 -12.82
CA PRO A 229 -12.20 -21.54 -13.60
C PRO A 229 -12.41 -21.32 -15.11
N ALA A 230 -13.60 -21.64 -15.64
CA ALA A 230 -13.94 -21.42 -17.05
C ALA A 230 -13.95 -19.92 -17.46
N ARG A 231 -14.07 -18.99 -16.50
CA ARG A 231 -14.17 -17.54 -16.74
C ARG A 231 -12.83 -16.82 -16.63
N PHE A 232 -11.73 -17.55 -16.42
CA PHE A 232 -10.39 -16.96 -16.27
C PHE A 232 -10.03 -15.96 -17.37
N ARG A 233 -10.22 -16.31 -18.65
CA ARG A 233 -9.87 -15.43 -19.77
C ARG A 233 -10.69 -14.14 -19.78
N ILE A 234 -11.99 -14.24 -19.49
CA ILE A 234 -12.89 -13.09 -19.44
C ILE A 234 -12.48 -12.16 -18.30
N ASN A 235 -12.22 -12.74 -17.12
CA ASN A 235 -11.76 -11.99 -15.95
C ASN A 235 -10.39 -11.33 -16.20
N LEU A 236 -9.48 -12.02 -16.88
CA LEU A 236 -8.17 -11.45 -17.25
C LEU A 236 -8.35 -10.25 -18.19
N VAL A 237 -9.17 -10.38 -19.23
CA VAL A 237 -9.46 -9.26 -20.15
C VAL A 237 -10.13 -8.11 -19.41
N LEU A 238 -11.13 -8.38 -18.57
CA LEU A 238 -11.80 -7.36 -17.75
C LEU A 238 -10.80 -6.60 -16.88
N THR A 239 -9.93 -7.32 -16.17
CA THR A 239 -8.87 -6.72 -15.35
C THR A 239 -7.94 -5.88 -16.20
N LEU A 240 -7.45 -6.39 -17.33
CA LEU A 240 -6.55 -5.63 -18.21
C LEU A 240 -7.21 -4.36 -18.77
N VAL A 241 -8.51 -4.40 -19.09
CA VAL A 241 -9.27 -3.23 -19.54
C VAL A 241 -9.41 -2.20 -18.43
N VAL A 242 -9.80 -2.63 -17.22
CA VAL A 242 -9.90 -1.75 -16.04
C VAL A 242 -8.54 -1.11 -15.77
N LEU A 243 -7.48 -1.91 -15.64
CA LEU A 243 -6.14 -1.43 -15.33
C LEU A 243 -5.56 -0.53 -16.44
N GLY A 244 -5.72 -0.91 -17.71
CA GLY A 244 -5.25 -0.11 -18.84
C GLY A 244 -5.94 1.25 -18.91
N THR A 245 -7.25 1.29 -18.65
CA THR A 245 -8.01 2.56 -18.61
C THR A 245 -7.57 3.43 -17.43
N LEU A 246 -7.33 2.84 -16.25
CA LEU A 246 -6.82 3.55 -15.09
C LEU A 246 -5.46 4.20 -15.37
N VAL A 247 -4.54 3.46 -16.00
CA VAL A 247 -3.21 3.98 -16.35
C VAL A 247 -3.30 5.07 -17.41
N SER A 248 -4.27 4.99 -18.34
CA SER A 248 -4.49 6.04 -19.35
C SER A 248 -4.96 7.37 -18.77
N GLY A 249 -5.58 7.37 -17.58
CA GLY A 249 -6.14 8.56 -16.95
C GLY A 249 -7.37 9.15 -17.66
N ILE A 250 -7.94 8.46 -18.65
CA ILE A 250 -9.07 8.96 -19.45
C ILE A 250 -10.38 8.97 -18.65
N VAL A 251 -10.56 7.99 -17.77
CA VAL A 251 -11.78 7.81 -16.96
C VAL A 251 -11.40 7.91 -15.49
N ASP A 252 -12.28 8.55 -14.70
CA ASP A 252 -12.09 8.62 -13.26
C ASP A 252 -11.98 7.21 -12.64
N PRO A 253 -10.95 6.95 -11.82
CA PRO A 253 -10.74 5.63 -11.23
C PRO A 253 -11.92 5.07 -10.43
N MET A 254 -12.68 5.92 -9.73
CA MET A 254 -13.89 5.50 -9.01
C MET A 254 -14.90 4.89 -9.97
N VAL A 255 -15.14 5.57 -11.09
CA VAL A 255 -16.10 5.13 -12.11
C VAL A 255 -15.63 3.82 -12.73
N MET A 256 -14.34 3.70 -13.05
CA MET A 256 -13.81 2.49 -13.68
C MET A 256 -13.92 1.26 -12.77
N PHE A 257 -13.59 1.39 -11.48
CA PHE A 257 -13.76 0.29 -10.53
C PHE A 257 -15.23 -0.02 -10.24
N MET A 258 -16.10 0.98 -10.23
CA MET A 258 -17.55 0.78 -10.06
C MET A 258 -18.13 -0.05 -11.21
N LEU A 259 -17.85 0.33 -12.45
CA LEU A 259 -18.29 -0.41 -13.64
C LEU A 259 -17.63 -1.79 -13.71
N GLY A 260 -16.34 -1.88 -13.37
CA GLY A 260 -15.61 -3.14 -13.28
C GLY A 260 -16.23 -4.10 -12.26
N THR A 261 -16.65 -3.61 -11.10
CA THR A 261 -17.32 -4.39 -10.05
C THR A 261 -18.63 -4.97 -10.56
N VAL A 262 -19.46 -4.14 -11.21
CA VAL A 262 -20.74 -4.58 -11.80
C VAL A 262 -20.49 -5.67 -12.85
N ALA A 263 -19.53 -5.46 -13.76
CA ALA A 263 -19.16 -6.45 -14.76
C ALA A 263 -18.67 -7.74 -14.11
N ALA A 264 -17.78 -7.66 -13.11
CA ALA A 264 -17.24 -8.82 -12.41
C ALA A 264 -18.34 -9.64 -11.72
N LEU A 265 -19.30 -8.98 -11.06
CA LEU A 265 -20.46 -9.65 -10.45
C LEU A 265 -21.34 -10.32 -11.50
N VAL A 266 -21.79 -9.60 -12.52
CA VAL A 266 -22.70 -10.15 -13.55
C VAL A 266 -22.05 -11.32 -14.30
N ILE A 267 -20.76 -11.21 -14.61
CA ILE A 267 -20.01 -12.26 -15.31
C ILE A 267 -19.79 -13.49 -14.42
N ASN A 268 -19.38 -13.31 -13.15
CA ASN A 268 -18.96 -14.43 -12.29
C ASN A 268 -20.08 -15.02 -11.42
N TYR A 269 -21.09 -14.22 -11.10
CA TYR A 269 -22.19 -14.58 -10.20
C TYR A 269 -23.50 -13.98 -10.77
N PRO A 270 -24.11 -14.57 -11.81
CA PRO A 270 -25.34 -14.04 -12.41
C PRO A 270 -26.55 -14.07 -11.46
N ASP A 271 -26.53 -14.99 -10.49
CA ASP A 271 -27.56 -15.09 -9.46
C ASP A 271 -27.45 -13.96 -8.43
N VAL A 272 -28.58 -13.31 -8.12
CA VAL A 272 -28.65 -12.13 -7.26
C VAL A 272 -28.22 -12.44 -5.82
N GLN A 273 -28.56 -13.64 -5.32
CA GLN A 273 -28.19 -14.03 -3.96
C GLN A 273 -26.67 -14.22 -3.87
N ALA A 274 -26.07 -14.89 -4.85
CA ALA A 274 -24.62 -15.01 -4.95
C ALA A 274 -23.92 -13.64 -5.04
N GLN A 275 -24.49 -12.67 -5.78
CA GLN A 275 -23.94 -11.30 -5.83
C GLN A 275 -23.92 -10.63 -4.47
N ARG A 276 -25.02 -10.72 -3.72
CA ARG A 276 -25.12 -10.16 -2.36
C ARG A 276 -24.08 -10.79 -1.43
N GLU A 277 -23.98 -12.12 -1.45
CA GLU A 277 -23.00 -12.84 -0.64
C GLU A 277 -21.55 -12.44 -0.96
N ARG A 278 -21.23 -12.18 -2.24
CA ARG A 278 -19.90 -11.69 -2.63
C ARG A 278 -19.65 -10.27 -2.15
N ILE A 279 -20.65 -9.39 -2.24
CA ILE A 279 -20.53 -8.02 -1.71
C ILE A 279 -20.30 -8.06 -0.20
N ASP A 280 -21.11 -8.84 0.53
CA ASP A 280 -21.05 -8.96 1.99
C ASP A 280 -19.70 -9.53 2.47
N ALA A 281 -19.14 -10.50 1.73
CA ALA A 281 -17.83 -11.08 2.04
C ALA A 281 -16.69 -10.05 2.08
N HIS A 282 -16.79 -9.00 1.27
CA HIS A 282 -15.76 -7.95 1.15
C HIS A 282 -16.20 -6.60 1.77
N ALA A 283 -17.46 -6.49 2.21
CA ALA A 283 -18.05 -5.26 2.74
C ALA A 283 -17.34 -4.75 3.98
N LYS A 284 -16.94 -5.64 4.91
CA LYS A 284 -16.24 -5.23 6.14
C LYS A 284 -14.93 -4.50 5.82
N ALA A 285 -14.13 -5.03 4.91
CA ALA A 285 -12.87 -4.42 4.50
C ALA A 285 -13.10 -3.07 3.80
N ALA A 286 -14.06 -3.02 2.87
CA ALA A 286 -14.42 -1.82 2.14
C ALA A 286 -14.95 -0.70 3.06
N LEU A 287 -15.92 -1.02 3.94
CA LEU A 287 -16.55 -0.06 4.84
C LEU A 287 -15.60 0.49 5.89
N MET A 288 -14.77 -0.37 6.49
CA MET A 288 -13.78 0.09 7.48
C MET A 288 -12.86 1.14 6.89
N MET A 289 -12.35 0.90 5.70
CA MET A 289 -11.42 1.80 5.05
C MET A 289 -12.09 3.06 4.49
N ALA A 290 -13.29 2.95 3.91
CA ALA A 290 -14.07 4.12 3.50
C ALA A 290 -14.35 5.05 4.69
N SER A 291 -14.69 4.47 5.84
CA SER A 291 -14.97 5.23 7.06
C SER A 291 -13.74 5.97 7.58
N VAL A 292 -12.56 5.34 7.53
CA VAL A 292 -11.29 5.99 7.90
C VAL A 292 -10.94 7.11 6.91
N LEU A 293 -11.11 6.90 5.60
CA LEU A 293 -10.86 7.94 4.60
C LEU A 293 -11.80 9.14 4.77
N LEU A 294 -13.09 8.91 5.01
CA LEU A 294 -14.04 10.01 5.27
C LEU A 294 -13.73 10.74 6.57
N ALA A 295 -13.33 10.02 7.62
CA ALA A 295 -12.84 10.62 8.87
C ALA A 295 -11.58 11.47 8.65
N ALA A 296 -10.65 11.01 7.81
CA ALA A 296 -9.50 11.79 7.39
C ALA A 296 -9.88 13.02 6.56
N GLY A 297 -10.92 12.93 5.73
CA GLY A 297 -11.54 14.08 5.08
C GLY A 297 -12.06 15.10 6.08
N ALA A 298 -12.76 14.65 7.12
CA ALA A 298 -13.20 15.52 8.22
C ALA A 298 -12.01 16.19 8.93
N PHE A 299 -10.96 15.41 9.25
CA PHE A 299 -9.73 15.92 9.85
C PHE A 299 -9.07 17.01 9.00
N THR A 300 -8.75 16.69 7.76
CA THR A 300 -8.06 17.60 6.84
C THR A 300 -8.92 18.83 6.51
N GLY A 301 -10.24 18.65 6.38
CA GLY A 301 -11.20 19.73 6.21
C GLY A 301 -11.18 20.71 7.37
N ILE A 302 -11.21 20.23 8.62
CA ILE A 302 -11.08 21.08 9.81
C ILE A 302 -9.71 21.76 9.86
N MET A 303 -8.62 21.01 9.75
CA MET A 303 -7.27 21.55 9.93
C MET A 303 -6.91 22.59 8.86
N SER A 304 -7.41 22.40 7.63
CA SER A 304 -7.24 23.36 6.53
C SER A 304 -8.21 24.55 6.66
N GLY A 305 -9.50 24.28 6.88
CA GLY A 305 -10.55 25.30 6.94
C GLY A 305 -10.42 26.27 8.11
N THR A 306 -9.82 25.82 9.22
CA THR A 306 -9.49 26.66 10.38
C THR A 306 -8.16 27.41 10.25
N GLY A 307 -7.35 27.09 9.24
CA GLY A 307 -6.01 27.66 9.05
C GLY A 307 -4.94 27.07 9.99
N MET A 308 -5.22 26.01 10.75
CA MET A 308 -4.24 25.37 11.63
C MET A 308 -3.04 24.81 10.86
N LEU A 309 -3.27 24.16 9.70
CA LEU A 309 -2.16 23.66 8.87
C LEU A 309 -1.21 24.78 8.47
N LYS A 310 -1.76 25.90 7.97
CA LYS A 310 -0.97 27.06 7.56
C LYS A 310 -0.18 27.64 8.74
N ALA A 311 -0.82 27.80 9.90
CA ALA A 311 -0.17 28.35 11.08
C ALA A 311 0.97 27.45 11.60
N MET A 312 0.81 26.12 11.57
CA MET A 312 1.89 25.19 11.92
C MET A 312 3.02 25.22 10.89
N ALA A 313 2.67 25.29 9.61
CA ALA A 313 3.64 25.38 8.53
C ALA A 313 4.52 26.63 8.67
N GLU A 314 3.94 27.79 9.01
CA GLU A 314 4.68 29.03 9.27
C GLU A 314 5.74 28.87 10.39
N VAL A 315 5.45 28.07 11.42
CA VAL A 315 6.43 27.76 12.49
C VAL A 315 7.59 26.90 11.97
N VAL A 316 7.30 25.90 11.13
CA VAL A 316 8.34 25.07 10.50
C VAL A 316 9.21 25.92 9.57
N VAL A 317 8.59 26.76 8.73
CA VAL A 317 9.25 27.66 7.80
C VAL A 317 10.21 28.62 8.49
N ALA A 318 9.85 29.13 9.68
CA ALA A 318 10.73 30.01 10.46
C ALA A 318 12.06 29.36 10.87
N HIS A 319 12.16 28.03 10.85
CA HIS A 319 13.35 27.28 11.25
C HIS A 319 14.06 26.59 10.07
N VAL A 320 13.47 26.59 8.87
CA VAL A 320 14.04 25.97 7.68
C VAL A 320 14.54 27.06 6.73
N PRO A 321 15.86 27.17 6.49
CA PRO A 321 16.38 28.10 5.49
C PRO A 321 15.78 27.82 4.11
N VAL A 322 15.37 28.87 3.39
CA VAL A 322 14.72 28.75 2.07
C VAL A 322 15.59 27.98 1.07
N GLU A 323 16.90 28.13 1.15
CA GLU A 323 17.88 27.40 0.33
C GLU A 323 17.82 25.88 0.53
N HIS A 324 17.38 25.42 1.71
CA HIS A 324 17.25 24.01 2.04
C HIS A 324 15.88 23.43 1.72
N ALA A 325 14.88 24.26 1.44
CA ALA A 325 13.50 23.82 1.23
C ALA A 325 13.37 22.84 0.06
N ARG A 326 14.11 23.06 -1.03
CA ARG A 326 14.12 22.17 -2.21
C ARG A 326 14.51 20.73 -1.87
N HIS A 327 15.29 20.52 -0.82
CA HIS A 327 15.75 19.20 -0.37
C HIS A 327 14.69 18.46 0.46
N MET A 328 13.57 19.10 0.83
CA MET A 328 12.54 18.50 1.69
C MET A 328 11.96 17.18 1.12
N PRO A 329 11.58 17.07 -0.17
CA PRO A 329 11.11 15.81 -0.73
C PRO A 329 12.19 14.73 -0.68
N PHE A 330 13.44 15.06 -1.02
CA PHE A 330 14.55 14.10 -0.99
C PHE A 330 14.79 13.55 0.43
N VAL A 331 14.89 14.44 1.43
CA VAL A 331 15.06 14.05 2.84
C VAL A 331 13.88 13.23 3.33
N LEU A 332 12.65 13.65 3.04
CA LEU A 332 11.47 12.88 3.39
C LEU A 332 11.49 11.50 2.75
N GLY A 333 11.86 11.41 1.48
CA GLY A 333 11.98 10.15 0.74
C GLY A 333 12.94 9.18 1.43
N LEU A 334 14.12 9.65 1.84
CA LEU A 334 15.10 8.83 2.57
C LEU A 334 14.58 8.39 3.95
N LEU A 335 13.89 9.27 4.67
CA LEU A 335 13.38 8.96 6.01
C LEU A 335 12.08 8.17 6.01
N SER A 336 11.38 8.10 4.88
CA SER A 336 10.02 7.56 4.75
C SER A 336 9.88 6.11 5.25
N MET A 337 10.82 5.21 4.89
CA MET A 337 10.80 3.83 5.34
C MET A 337 11.11 3.70 6.85
N PRO A 338 12.18 4.31 7.40
CA PRO A 338 12.40 4.34 8.85
C PRO A 338 11.20 4.89 9.64
N LEU A 339 10.57 5.95 9.14
CA LEU A 339 9.37 6.52 9.74
C LEU A 339 8.20 5.54 9.78
N SER A 340 8.19 4.50 8.94
CA SER A 340 7.18 3.43 9.02
C SER A 340 7.28 2.62 10.31
N LEU A 341 8.45 2.58 10.96
CA LEU A 341 8.61 1.88 12.23
C LEU A 341 8.06 2.69 13.41
N LEU A 342 7.89 4.00 13.23
CA LEU A 342 7.47 4.94 14.27
C LEU A 342 6.01 5.37 14.13
N PHE A 343 5.51 5.42 12.89
CA PHE A 343 4.16 5.90 12.58
C PHE A 343 3.37 4.83 11.86
N ASP A 344 2.13 4.61 12.32
CA ASP A 344 1.15 3.86 11.54
C ASP A 344 0.71 4.67 10.30
N PRO A 345 0.07 4.03 9.30
CA PRO A 345 -0.31 4.69 8.06
C PRO A 345 -1.17 5.94 8.28
N ASP A 346 -2.19 5.86 9.14
CA ASP A 346 -3.18 6.92 9.26
C ASP A 346 -2.60 8.13 9.98
N SER A 347 -1.89 7.87 11.07
CA SER A 347 -1.08 8.84 11.80
C SER A 347 -0.16 9.63 10.86
N PHE A 348 0.68 8.95 10.08
CA PHE A 348 1.65 9.66 9.23
C PHE A 348 0.95 10.46 8.12
N TYR A 349 0.10 9.80 7.33
CA TYR A 349 -0.44 10.41 6.13
C TYR A 349 -1.46 11.50 6.43
N PHE A 350 -2.24 11.39 7.51
CA PHE A 350 -3.23 12.41 7.84
C PHE A 350 -2.73 13.42 8.87
N GLY A 351 -1.80 13.05 9.73
CA GLY A 351 -1.20 13.94 10.73
C GLY A 351 0.05 14.68 10.22
N VAL A 352 1.10 13.94 9.87
CA VAL A 352 2.42 14.52 9.54
C VAL A 352 2.44 15.12 8.14
N LEU A 353 2.03 14.34 7.13
CA LEU A 353 2.23 14.68 5.73
C LEU A 353 1.59 16.04 5.33
N PRO A 354 0.36 16.39 5.75
CA PRO A 354 -0.24 17.68 5.40
C PRO A 354 0.54 18.86 5.94
N VAL A 355 1.14 18.74 7.14
CA VAL A 355 1.97 19.80 7.71
C VAL A 355 3.27 19.97 6.92
N LEU A 356 3.92 18.86 6.57
CA LEU A 356 5.14 18.89 5.76
C LEU A 356 4.87 19.46 4.37
N ALA A 357 3.75 19.06 3.75
CA ALA A 357 3.34 19.53 2.43
C ALA A 357 2.97 21.02 2.42
N GLU A 358 2.25 21.51 3.43
CA GLU A 358 1.93 22.94 3.55
C GLU A 358 3.19 23.77 3.85
N SER A 359 4.12 23.24 4.66
CA SER A 359 5.43 23.88 4.90
C SER A 359 6.25 23.98 3.61
N ALA A 360 6.32 22.89 2.85
CA ALA A 360 6.99 22.84 1.56
C ALA A 360 6.38 23.85 0.58
N LYS A 361 5.04 23.94 0.52
CA LYS A 361 4.31 24.89 -0.33
C LYS A 361 4.65 26.35 -0.01
N LEU A 362 4.70 26.72 1.27
CA LEU A 362 5.09 28.07 1.70
C LEU A 362 6.54 28.42 1.30
N LEU A 363 7.39 27.41 1.15
CA LEU A 363 8.77 27.55 0.69
C LEU A 363 8.95 27.37 -0.83
N GLY A 364 7.85 27.30 -1.59
CA GLY A 364 7.88 27.19 -3.06
C GLY A 364 8.06 25.76 -3.61
N VAL A 365 7.98 24.73 -2.76
CA VAL A 365 8.05 23.33 -3.19
C VAL A 365 6.64 22.77 -3.44
N PRO A 366 6.36 22.16 -4.60
CA PRO A 366 5.05 21.59 -4.90
C PRO A 366 4.64 20.47 -3.89
N PRO A 367 3.43 20.53 -3.28
CA PRO A 367 2.94 19.49 -2.36
C PRO A 367 2.96 18.06 -2.93
N ILE A 368 2.77 17.92 -4.25
CA ILE A 368 2.81 16.62 -4.93
C ILE A 368 4.16 15.91 -4.75
N GLN A 369 5.26 16.65 -4.68
CA GLN A 369 6.60 16.08 -4.48
C GLN A 369 6.75 15.50 -3.07
N MET A 370 6.09 16.09 -2.06
CA MET A 370 6.06 15.55 -0.70
C MET A 370 5.24 14.26 -0.63
N ALA A 371 4.12 14.18 -1.36
CA ALA A 371 3.37 12.93 -1.52
C ALA A 371 4.23 11.85 -2.20
N GLN A 372 4.87 12.17 -3.32
CA GLN A 372 5.73 11.25 -4.06
C GLN A 372 6.89 10.75 -3.20
N ALA A 373 7.54 11.65 -2.45
CA ALA A 373 8.59 11.30 -1.50
C ALA A 373 8.12 10.36 -0.40
N ALA A 374 6.99 10.65 0.25
CA ALA A 374 6.44 9.79 1.30
C ALA A 374 6.17 8.37 0.78
N LEU A 375 5.66 8.23 -0.45
CA LEU A 375 5.33 6.94 -1.05
C LEU A 375 6.55 6.06 -1.35
N LEU A 376 7.77 6.59 -1.34
CA LEU A 376 8.95 5.77 -1.62
C LEU A 376 9.34 4.84 -0.48
N GLY A 377 8.78 5.05 0.71
CA GLY A 377 8.98 4.10 1.80
C GLY A 377 7.93 4.08 2.88
N GLN A 378 7.19 5.18 3.10
CA GLN A 378 6.27 5.28 4.22
C GLN A 378 5.03 4.40 4.00
N MET A 379 4.97 3.28 4.71
CA MET A 379 3.98 2.21 4.58
C MET A 379 3.85 1.64 3.16
N THR A 380 4.82 1.89 2.28
CA THR A 380 5.00 1.19 1.00
C THR A 380 6.08 0.14 1.17
N THR A 381 7.35 0.50 1.24
CA THR A 381 8.40 -0.46 1.59
C THR A 381 8.40 -0.79 3.09
N GLY A 382 7.94 0.10 3.96
CA GLY A 382 7.98 -0.12 5.41
C GLY A 382 6.83 -0.93 6.01
N PHE A 383 5.69 -1.07 5.33
CA PHE A 383 4.54 -1.79 5.90
C PHE A 383 4.79 -3.27 6.23
N PRO A 384 5.58 -4.05 5.47
CA PRO A 384 5.78 -5.49 5.75
C PRO A 384 6.67 -5.79 6.97
N VAL A 385 7.33 -4.76 7.51
CA VAL A 385 8.27 -4.89 8.65
C VAL A 385 7.88 -4.05 9.85
N SER A 386 6.93 -3.13 9.68
CA SER A 386 6.46 -2.28 10.78
C SER A 386 5.61 -3.07 11.77
N PRO A 387 5.90 -3.00 13.09
CA PRO A 387 5.06 -3.63 14.11
C PRO A 387 3.70 -2.93 14.28
N LEU A 388 3.48 -1.83 13.55
CA LEU A 388 2.25 -1.04 13.56
C LEU A 388 1.25 -1.53 12.51
N THR A 389 1.61 -2.54 11.71
CA THR A 389 0.72 -3.13 10.70
C THR A 389 0.43 -4.61 10.98
N PRO A 390 -0.79 -5.09 10.74
CA PRO A 390 -1.10 -6.53 10.82
C PRO A 390 -0.33 -7.37 9.81
N ALA A 391 0.09 -6.78 8.68
CA ALA A 391 0.79 -7.49 7.61
C ALA A 391 2.11 -8.10 8.07
N THR A 392 2.85 -7.40 8.93
CA THR A 392 4.10 -7.91 9.52
C THR A 392 3.86 -9.20 10.30
N PHE A 393 2.80 -9.23 11.13
CA PHE A 393 2.42 -10.40 11.91
C PHE A 393 1.90 -11.56 11.05
N LEU A 394 1.21 -11.23 9.96
CA LEU A 394 0.77 -12.22 8.98
C LEU A 394 1.96 -12.89 8.30
N ILE A 395 2.98 -12.13 7.89
CA ILE A 395 4.19 -12.69 7.25
C ILE A 395 4.89 -13.67 8.18
N VAL A 396 5.16 -13.28 9.43
CA VAL A 396 5.87 -14.13 10.41
C VAL A 396 5.03 -15.35 10.78
N GLY A 397 3.71 -15.20 10.93
CA GLY A 397 2.80 -16.31 11.19
C GLY A 397 2.73 -17.34 10.05
N LEU A 398 2.74 -16.88 8.79
CA LEU A 398 2.70 -17.76 7.62
C LEU A 398 4.06 -18.38 7.29
N THR A 399 5.16 -17.74 7.70
CA THR A 399 6.52 -18.24 7.44
C THR A 399 7.10 -19.05 8.58
N GLY A 400 6.58 -18.89 9.79
CA GLY A 400 7.14 -19.47 11.01
C GLY A 400 8.52 -18.90 11.37
N VAL A 401 8.83 -17.69 10.88
CA VAL A 401 10.06 -16.94 11.22
C VAL A 401 9.74 -16.00 12.38
N GLU A 402 10.67 -15.84 13.31
CA GLU A 402 10.50 -14.90 14.41
C GLU A 402 10.50 -13.43 13.95
N LEU A 403 9.71 -12.57 14.61
CA LEU A 403 9.58 -11.16 14.23
C LEU A 403 10.92 -10.43 14.15
N ALA A 404 11.77 -10.62 15.15
CA ALA A 404 13.09 -9.99 15.19
C ALA A 404 14.00 -10.46 14.05
N GLU A 405 13.90 -11.73 13.65
CA GLU A 405 14.69 -12.27 12.53
C GLU A 405 14.21 -11.73 11.20
N HIS A 406 12.89 -11.67 10.99
CA HIS A 406 12.28 -11.06 9.80
C HIS A 406 12.69 -9.59 9.68
N GLN A 407 12.57 -8.80 10.74
CA GLN A 407 12.95 -7.39 10.73
C GLN A 407 14.45 -7.20 10.45
N LYS A 408 15.32 -7.90 11.18
CA LYS A 408 16.78 -7.80 10.99
C LYS A 408 17.21 -8.17 9.57
N PHE A 409 16.58 -9.19 8.99
CA PHE A 409 16.91 -9.65 7.65
C PHE A 409 16.32 -8.73 6.57
N THR A 410 15.07 -8.31 6.70
CA THR A 410 14.29 -7.69 5.62
C THR A 410 14.43 -6.16 5.58
N ILE A 411 14.57 -5.48 6.72
CA ILE A 411 14.69 -4.01 6.79
C ILE A 411 15.81 -3.46 5.89
N PRO A 412 17.05 -4.02 5.88
CA PRO A 412 18.11 -3.49 5.04
C PRO A 412 17.78 -3.47 3.54
N PHE A 413 17.07 -4.50 3.05
CA PHE A 413 16.69 -4.60 1.64
C PHE A 413 15.58 -3.61 1.28
N LEU A 414 14.56 -3.48 2.14
CA LEU A 414 13.46 -2.53 1.93
C LEU A 414 13.96 -1.07 2.01
N PHE A 415 14.88 -0.79 2.94
CA PHE A 415 15.53 0.51 3.03
C PHE A 415 16.41 0.77 1.80
N ALA A 416 17.18 -0.21 1.33
CA ALA A 416 17.94 -0.07 0.09
C ALA A 416 17.05 0.20 -1.13
N ALA A 417 15.90 -0.49 -1.25
CA ALA A 417 14.91 -0.22 -2.29
C ALA A 417 14.39 1.23 -2.21
N THR A 418 14.08 1.70 -1.00
CA THR A 418 13.64 3.09 -0.74
C THR A 418 14.68 4.09 -1.21
N VAL A 419 15.93 3.94 -0.75
CA VAL A 419 17.04 4.82 -1.10
C VAL A 419 17.23 4.84 -2.62
N LEU A 420 17.27 3.68 -3.27
CA LEU A 420 17.44 3.59 -4.71
C LEU A 420 16.30 4.30 -5.46
N MET A 421 15.05 4.10 -5.04
CA MET A 421 13.90 4.75 -5.66
C MET A 421 13.91 6.26 -5.44
N VAL A 422 14.40 6.74 -4.29
CA VAL A 422 14.57 8.19 -4.03
C VAL A 422 15.58 8.80 -5.00
N PHE A 423 16.74 8.15 -5.18
CA PHE A 423 17.71 8.61 -6.17
C PHE A 423 17.18 8.51 -7.60
N ALA A 424 16.38 7.50 -7.93
CA ALA A 424 15.72 7.39 -9.22
C ALA A 424 14.70 8.51 -9.45
N ALA A 425 13.95 8.92 -8.42
CA ALA A 425 13.02 10.05 -8.48
C ALA A 425 13.75 11.37 -8.75
N VAL A 426 14.91 11.58 -8.13
CA VAL A 426 15.80 12.71 -8.44
C VAL A 426 16.30 12.65 -9.88
N ALA A 427 16.83 11.50 -10.29
CA ALA A 427 17.40 11.31 -11.64
C ALA A 427 16.36 11.48 -12.76
N THR A 428 15.10 11.17 -12.49
CA THR A 428 13.98 11.29 -13.44
C THR A 428 13.26 12.63 -13.36
N GLY A 429 13.70 13.53 -12.46
CA GLY A 429 13.16 14.88 -12.33
C GLY A 429 11.82 14.98 -11.61
N VAL A 430 11.40 13.94 -10.88
CA VAL A 430 10.17 13.96 -10.06
C VAL A 430 10.26 15.04 -8.98
N PHE A 431 11.38 15.09 -8.28
CA PHE A 431 11.71 16.14 -7.31
C PHE A 431 13.23 16.39 -7.29
N PRO A 432 13.68 17.61 -6.94
CA PRO A 432 15.10 17.92 -6.89
C PRO A 432 15.80 17.18 -5.75
N LEU A 433 17.13 17.03 -5.89
CA LEU A 433 18.01 16.63 -4.79
C LEU A 433 17.86 17.62 -3.66
#